data_AF-A0A949SRW1-F1
#
_entry.id   AF-A0A949SRW1-F1
#
_cell.length_a   1.000
_cell.length_b   1.000
_cell.length_c   1.000
_cell.angle_alpha   90.00
_cell.angle_beta   90.00
_cell.angle_gamma   90.00
#
_symmetry.space_group_name_H-M   'P 1'
#
loop_
_entity.id
_entity.type
_entity.pdbx_description
1 polymer ?
#
loop_
_entity_poly.entity_id
_entity_poly.type
_entity_poly.pdbx_seq_one_letter_code
_entity_poly.pdbx_strand_id
1 'polypeptide(L)'
;MTSTPQPKLHAASFHTTRWTRVCLAKADSEDGRRALADLCDAYYEPVVAYLRSVFRDADAAREMSHAFFAEMLVGGTIHTADPERGRFRFYLLGAVKHFAARHREAESRQKRGGGIAPLSLDANSELSPALLVAEDARLSPEAVFDRQWAVTVLERAMQALDAECQAQGKPELVNHLRPWLMGESGYGDQSAAAAALSLSLPAMKAVIHRLRSRFRQMVKAEVAGTLGQDGSVEDEMRSLFAALAG
;
A
#
# COMPACT_ATOMS: atom_id res chain seq x y z
N MET A 1 -13.17 -2.28 -53.67
CA MET A 1 -13.95 -2.13 -52.43
C MET A 1 -13.18 -2.84 -51.33
N THR A 2 -12.27 -2.15 -50.66
CA THR A 2 -11.40 -2.70 -49.61
C THR A 2 -11.74 -1.99 -48.30
N SER A 3 -12.53 -2.65 -47.46
CA SER A 3 -12.85 -2.17 -46.11
C SER A 3 -11.64 -2.35 -45.20
N THR A 4 -11.02 -1.24 -44.82
CA THR A 4 -10.00 -1.17 -43.77
C THR A 4 -10.66 -1.43 -42.42
N PRO A 5 -10.18 -2.39 -41.60
CA PRO A 5 -10.67 -2.57 -40.25
C PRO A 5 -10.15 -1.43 -39.35
N GLN A 6 -11.07 -0.67 -38.79
CA GLN A 6 -10.80 0.37 -37.79
C GLN A 6 -10.19 -0.29 -36.53
N PRO A 7 -9.09 0.25 -35.97
CA PRO A 7 -8.60 -0.22 -34.69
C PRO A 7 -9.63 0.12 -33.61
N LYS A 8 -10.16 -0.92 -32.96
CA LYS A 8 -10.93 -0.78 -31.74
C LYS A 8 -9.99 -0.25 -30.66
N LEU A 9 -10.02 1.07 -30.44
CA LEU A 9 -9.48 1.66 -29.24
C LEU A 9 -10.23 1.02 -28.07
N HIS A 10 -9.58 0.08 -27.38
CA HIS A 10 -10.02 -0.37 -26.08
C HIS A 10 -10.06 0.87 -25.19
N ALA A 11 -11.26 1.42 -25.00
CA ALA A 11 -11.53 2.44 -24.02
C ALA A 11 -10.92 1.94 -22.71
N ALA A 12 -9.93 2.67 -22.20
CA ALA A 12 -9.30 2.39 -20.92
C ALA A 12 -10.41 2.26 -19.89
N SER A 13 -10.65 1.02 -19.50
CA SER A 13 -11.75 0.59 -18.64
C SER A 13 -11.62 1.32 -17.30
N PHE A 14 -12.64 2.13 -17.01
CA PHE A 14 -12.84 2.85 -15.76
C PHE A 14 -12.50 1.94 -14.57
N HIS A 15 -11.47 2.33 -13.81
CA HIS A 15 -10.92 1.51 -12.73
C HIS A 15 -11.93 1.38 -11.58
N THR A 16 -12.55 0.20 -11.52
CA THR A 16 -13.34 -0.40 -10.44
C THR A 16 -12.69 -0.22 -9.06
N THR A 17 -13.49 0.15 -8.05
CA THR A 17 -13.03 0.36 -6.66
C THR A 17 -12.54 -0.96 -6.03
N ARG A 18 -11.69 -0.93 -4.99
CA ARG A 18 -11.23 -2.14 -4.28
C ARG A 18 -12.37 -2.76 -3.50
N TRP A 19 -13.46 -2.07 -3.18
CA TRP A 19 -14.67 -2.77 -2.73
C TRP A 19 -15.31 -3.57 -3.87
N THR A 20 -15.34 -3.04 -5.10
CA THR A 20 -15.64 -3.87 -6.27
C THR A 20 -14.64 -5.02 -6.38
N ARG A 21 -13.34 -4.82 -6.15
CA ARG A 21 -12.34 -5.90 -6.12
C ARG A 21 -12.52 -6.86 -4.95
N VAL A 22 -12.93 -6.42 -3.78
CA VAL A 22 -13.23 -7.25 -2.61
C VAL A 22 -14.48 -8.07 -2.89
N CYS A 23 -15.52 -7.47 -3.48
CA CYS A 23 -16.71 -8.18 -3.93
C CYS A 23 -16.40 -9.19 -5.04
N LEU A 24 -15.56 -8.82 -6.01
CA LEU A 24 -15.04 -9.74 -7.02
C LEU A 24 -14.22 -10.87 -6.39
N ALA A 25 -13.37 -10.54 -5.42
CA ALA A 25 -12.54 -11.49 -4.68
C ALA A 25 -13.33 -12.49 -3.84
N LYS A 26 -14.62 -12.22 -3.57
CA LYS A 26 -15.54 -13.20 -2.97
C LYS A 26 -16.08 -14.22 -3.97
N ALA A 27 -16.01 -13.95 -5.27
CA ALA A 27 -16.48 -14.86 -6.30
C ALA A 27 -15.40 -15.91 -6.61
N ASP A 28 -15.80 -17.18 -6.67
CA ASP A 28 -14.94 -18.28 -7.10
C ASP A 28 -14.79 -18.25 -8.63
N SER A 29 -14.04 -17.27 -9.12
CA SER A 29 -13.80 -17.00 -10.54
C SER A 29 -12.36 -16.58 -10.77
N GLU A 30 -11.89 -16.66 -12.02
CA GLU A 30 -10.54 -16.19 -12.39
C GLU A 30 -10.35 -14.71 -12.04
N ASP A 31 -11.35 -13.87 -12.34
CA ASP A 31 -11.32 -12.45 -12.02
C ASP A 31 -11.36 -12.19 -10.51
N GLY A 32 -12.08 -13.03 -9.75
CA GLY A 32 -12.07 -12.98 -8.29
C GLY A 32 -10.71 -13.33 -7.69
N ARG A 33 -10.07 -14.39 -8.16
CA ARG A 33 -8.72 -14.76 -7.71
C ARG A 33 -7.68 -13.68 -8.02
N ARG A 34 -7.76 -13.04 -9.19
CA ARG A 34 -6.91 -11.89 -9.53
C ARG A 34 -7.17 -10.69 -8.63
N ALA A 35 -8.44 -10.38 -8.38
CA ALA A 35 -8.81 -9.29 -7.49
C ALA A 35 -8.30 -9.53 -6.06
N LEU A 36 -8.31 -10.78 -5.59
CA LEU A 36 -7.75 -11.17 -4.30
C LEU A 36 -6.23 -11.05 -4.24
N ALA A 37 -5.53 -11.51 -5.29
CA ALA A 37 -4.07 -11.38 -5.41
C ALA A 37 -3.66 -9.89 -5.38
N ASP A 38 -4.33 -9.04 -6.16
CA ASP A 38 -4.09 -7.61 -6.19
C ASP A 38 -4.26 -6.95 -4.81
N LEU A 39 -5.23 -7.43 -4.01
CA LEU A 39 -5.44 -6.96 -2.64
C LEU A 39 -4.32 -7.44 -1.71
N CYS A 40 -3.88 -8.70 -1.83
CA CYS A 40 -2.75 -9.22 -1.06
C CYS A 40 -1.50 -8.39 -1.34
N ASP A 41 -1.17 -8.18 -2.61
CA ASP A 41 -0.01 -7.36 -3.01
C ASP A 41 -0.13 -5.92 -2.48
N ALA A 42 -1.35 -5.39 -2.38
CA ALA A 42 -1.59 -4.01 -1.94
C ALA A 42 -1.40 -3.78 -0.45
N TYR A 43 -1.55 -4.85 0.33
CA TYR A 43 -1.54 -4.76 1.77
C TYR A 43 -0.51 -5.66 2.44
N TYR A 44 0.30 -6.39 1.67
CA TYR A 44 1.35 -7.23 2.20
C TYR A 44 2.31 -6.45 3.11
N GLU A 45 2.92 -5.39 2.58
CA GLU A 45 3.85 -4.57 3.36
C GLU A 45 3.21 -3.89 4.58
N PRO A 46 2.00 -3.28 4.49
CA PRO A 46 1.29 -2.79 5.67
C PRO A 46 1.07 -3.84 6.76
N VAL A 47 0.69 -5.06 6.38
CA VAL A 47 0.49 -6.19 7.31
C VAL A 47 1.82 -6.62 7.94
N VAL A 48 2.89 -6.74 7.15
CA VAL A 48 4.23 -7.06 7.65
C VAL A 48 4.70 -6.01 8.66
N ALA A 49 4.52 -4.72 8.35
CA ALA A 49 4.91 -3.62 9.24
C ALA A 49 4.12 -3.66 10.56
N TYR A 50 2.80 -3.89 10.50
CA TYR A 50 1.97 -4.10 11.68
C TYR A 50 2.48 -5.29 12.51
N LEU A 51 2.64 -6.47 11.90
CA LEU A 51 3.05 -7.67 12.63
C LEU A 51 4.48 -7.56 13.20
N ARG A 52 5.39 -6.87 12.50
CA ARG A 52 6.73 -6.56 13.01
C ARG A 52 6.66 -5.69 14.26
N SER A 53 5.77 -4.71 14.29
CA SER A 53 5.55 -3.89 15.50
C SER A 53 4.94 -4.68 16.66
N VAL A 54 4.11 -5.69 16.36
CA VAL A 54 3.38 -6.50 17.34
C VAL A 54 4.25 -7.62 17.93
N PHE A 55 5.05 -8.29 17.11
CA PHE A 55 5.90 -9.40 17.53
C PHE A 55 7.33 -8.98 17.90
N ARG A 56 7.77 -7.78 17.49
CA ARG A 56 9.14 -7.28 17.68
C ARG A 56 10.22 -8.23 17.14
N ASP A 57 9.85 -9.01 16.13
CA ASP A 57 10.68 -9.99 15.45
C ASP A 57 10.36 -9.92 13.95
N ALA A 58 11.39 -9.74 13.12
CA ALA A 58 11.23 -9.55 11.69
C ALA A 58 10.88 -10.86 10.95
N ASP A 59 11.41 -11.99 11.40
CA ASP A 59 11.19 -13.28 10.77
C ASP A 59 9.83 -13.85 11.17
N ALA A 60 9.48 -13.76 12.46
CA ALA A 60 8.15 -14.13 12.93
C ALA A 60 7.06 -13.28 12.28
N ALA A 61 7.31 -11.98 12.06
CA ALA A 61 6.37 -11.11 11.35
C ALA A 61 6.14 -11.54 9.91
N ARG A 62 7.21 -11.94 9.19
CA ARG A 62 7.10 -12.40 7.81
C ARG A 62 6.34 -13.73 7.74
N GLU A 63 6.66 -14.67 8.61
CA GLU A 63 5.95 -15.95 8.71
C GLU A 63 4.46 -15.76 9.02
N MET A 64 4.13 -14.92 10.00
CA MET A 64 2.73 -14.63 10.34
C MET A 64 2.00 -13.87 9.25
N SER A 65 2.68 -13.03 8.49
CA SER A 65 2.08 -12.36 7.32
C SER A 65 1.71 -13.40 6.25
N HIS A 66 2.61 -14.33 5.93
CA HIS A 66 2.31 -15.43 5.01
C HIS A 66 1.13 -16.28 5.50
N ALA A 67 1.11 -16.65 6.78
CA ALA A 67 0.03 -17.44 7.36
C ALA A 67 -1.32 -16.70 7.31
N PHE A 68 -1.33 -15.40 7.61
CA PHE A 68 -2.53 -14.56 7.52
C PHE A 68 -3.08 -14.49 6.09
N PHE A 69 -2.22 -14.22 5.10
CA PHE A 69 -2.67 -14.15 3.71
C PHE A 69 -3.05 -15.54 3.15
N ALA A 70 -2.42 -16.62 3.60
CA ALA A 70 -2.83 -17.97 3.25
C ALA A 70 -4.26 -18.27 3.76
N GLU A 71 -4.60 -17.91 5.00
CA GLU A 71 -5.96 -18.04 5.55
C GLU A 71 -6.98 -17.19 4.76
N MET A 72 -6.56 -16.02 4.29
CA MET A 72 -7.38 -15.15 3.46
C MET A 72 -7.63 -15.72 2.07
N LEU A 73 -6.61 -16.30 1.44
CA LEU A 73 -6.67 -16.90 0.10
C LEU A 73 -7.54 -18.16 0.05
N VAL A 74 -7.62 -18.90 1.15
CA VAL A 74 -8.50 -20.07 1.30
C VAL A 74 -9.97 -19.65 1.55
N GLY A 75 -10.25 -18.35 1.64
CA GLY A 75 -11.61 -17.79 1.77
C GLY A 75 -12.02 -17.48 3.21
N GLY A 76 -11.18 -17.71 4.22
CA GLY A 76 -11.59 -17.63 5.62
C GLY A 76 -12.00 -16.23 6.10
N THR A 77 -11.31 -15.18 5.63
CA THR A 77 -11.51 -13.83 6.15
C THR A 77 -12.33 -12.95 5.21
N ILE A 78 -11.97 -12.85 3.93
CA ILE A 78 -12.51 -11.82 3.01
C ILE A 78 -14.03 -11.88 2.79
N HIS A 79 -14.68 -13.04 2.94
CA HIS A 79 -16.13 -13.16 2.79
C HIS A 79 -16.92 -12.29 3.79
N THR A 80 -16.33 -12.01 4.96
CA THR A 80 -16.95 -11.17 6.01
C THR A 80 -16.78 -9.66 5.78
N ALA A 81 -15.98 -9.25 4.78
CA ALA A 81 -15.75 -7.85 4.48
C ALA A 81 -17.02 -7.18 3.94
N ASP A 82 -17.48 -6.11 4.58
CA ASP A 82 -18.72 -5.41 4.21
C ASP A 82 -18.43 -3.92 3.91
N PRO A 83 -18.72 -3.44 2.68
CA PRO A 83 -18.52 -2.04 2.30
C PRO A 83 -19.30 -1.04 3.16
N GLU A 84 -20.45 -1.44 3.71
CA GLU A 84 -21.28 -0.59 4.56
C GLU A 84 -20.64 -0.34 5.94
N ARG A 85 -19.67 -1.19 6.34
CA ARG A 85 -18.97 -1.08 7.62
C ARG A 85 -17.73 -0.18 7.55
N GLY A 86 -17.46 0.42 6.39
CA GLY A 86 -16.46 1.44 6.21
C GLY A 86 -15.32 1.03 5.27
N ARG A 87 -14.11 1.52 5.56
CA ARG A 87 -12.96 1.38 4.66
C ARG A 87 -12.33 -0.01 4.74
N PHE A 88 -11.94 -0.57 3.60
CA PHE A 88 -11.31 -1.89 3.55
C PHE A 88 -10.04 -1.98 4.42
N ARG A 89 -9.23 -0.91 4.47
CA ARG A 89 -8.03 -0.88 5.32
C ARG A 89 -8.33 -1.09 6.81
N PHE A 90 -9.47 -0.59 7.30
CA PHE A 90 -9.87 -0.79 8.69
C PHE A 90 -10.37 -2.20 8.95
N TYR A 91 -11.14 -2.74 8.01
CA TYR A 91 -11.51 -4.14 8.05
C TYR A 91 -10.26 -5.03 8.12
N LEU A 92 -9.28 -4.77 7.25
CA LEU A 92 -8.05 -5.54 7.19
C LEU A 92 -7.22 -5.42 8.47
N LEU A 93 -7.09 -4.21 9.01
CA LEU A 93 -6.42 -3.95 10.28
C LEU A 93 -7.11 -4.70 11.44
N GLY A 94 -8.44 -4.73 11.46
CA GLY A 94 -9.21 -5.54 12.41
C GLY A 94 -8.95 -7.04 12.25
N ALA A 95 -8.95 -7.53 11.01
CA ALA A 95 -8.71 -8.94 10.70
C ALA A 95 -7.30 -9.40 11.16
N VAL A 96 -6.25 -8.62 10.87
CA VAL A 96 -4.89 -8.95 11.31
C VAL A 96 -4.74 -8.86 12.83
N LYS A 97 -5.42 -7.93 13.50
CA LYS A 97 -5.48 -7.86 14.98
C LYS A 97 -6.06 -9.13 15.58
N HIS A 98 -7.20 -9.59 15.06
CA HIS A 98 -7.83 -10.82 15.51
C HIS A 98 -6.97 -12.05 15.21
N PHE A 99 -6.32 -12.09 14.04
CA PHE A 99 -5.36 -13.14 13.70
C PHE A 99 -4.21 -13.22 14.71
N ALA A 100 -3.54 -12.10 14.99
CA ALA A 100 -2.43 -12.04 15.93
C ALA A 100 -2.85 -12.42 17.37
N ALA A 101 -4.03 -12.00 17.81
CA ALA A 101 -4.58 -12.36 19.11
C ALA A 101 -4.84 -13.88 19.23
N ARG A 102 -5.51 -14.48 18.23
CA ARG A 102 -5.74 -15.94 18.16
C ARG A 102 -4.43 -16.73 18.23
N HIS A 103 -3.39 -16.28 17.53
CA HIS A 103 -2.08 -16.95 17.54
C HIS A 103 -1.44 -16.93 18.93
N ARG A 104 -1.44 -15.78 19.61
CA ARG A 104 -0.92 -15.65 20.99
C ARG A 104 -1.66 -16.55 21.98
N GLU A 105 -2.98 -16.64 21.85
CA GLU A 105 -3.81 -17.53 22.68
C GLU A 105 -3.50 -19.02 22.41
N ALA A 106 -3.30 -19.40 21.14
CA ALA A 106 -2.93 -20.76 20.76
C ALA A 106 -1.57 -21.16 21.32
N GLU A 107 -0.54 -20.33 21.15
CA GLU A 107 0.78 -20.57 21.74
C GLU A 107 0.72 -20.69 23.27
N SER A 108 -0.06 -19.82 23.93
CA SER A 108 -0.20 -19.83 25.38
C SER A 108 -0.89 -21.10 25.87
N ARG A 109 -1.87 -21.63 25.12
CA ARG A 109 -2.50 -22.93 25.42
C ARG A 109 -1.52 -24.09 25.21
N GLN A 110 -0.71 -24.05 24.16
CA GLN A 110 0.28 -25.09 23.88
C GLN A 110 1.39 -25.12 24.93
N LYS A 111 1.88 -23.94 25.38
CA LYS A 111 2.86 -23.80 26.47
C LYS A 111 2.30 -24.27 27.83
N ARG A 112 0.98 -24.25 28.02
CA ARG A 112 0.29 -24.71 29.24
C ARG A 112 -0.16 -26.19 29.19
N GLY A 113 0.02 -26.88 28.06
CA GLY A 113 -0.39 -28.27 27.84
C GLY A 113 0.75 -29.29 27.72
N GLY A 114 1.99 -28.90 28.05
CA GLY A 114 3.20 -29.70 27.84
C GLY A 114 4.09 -29.91 29.07
N GLY A 115 3.53 -29.84 30.28
CA GLY A 115 4.08 -30.54 31.45
C GLY A 115 5.44 -30.12 32.04
N ILE A 116 5.84 -28.84 32.06
CA ILE A 116 6.86 -28.29 33.00
C ILE A 116 6.52 -26.81 33.31
N ALA A 117 6.73 -26.40 34.57
CA ALA A 117 6.39 -25.07 35.10
C ALA A 117 7.23 -23.92 34.49
N PRO A 118 6.67 -22.70 34.32
CA PRO A 118 7.41 -21.55 33.82
C PRO A 118 8.05 -20.74 34.96
N LEU A 119 9.36 -20.55 34.91
CA LEU A 119 10.16 -19.49 35.54
C LEU A 119 11.31 -19.18 34.56
N SER A 120 11.78 -17.96 34.30
CA SER A 120 11.73 -16.70 35.03
C SER A 120 11.75 -15.52 34.04
N LEU A 121 11.19 -14.39 34.46
CA LEU A 121 11.48 -13.06 33.90
C LEU A 121 12.96 -12.77 34.17
N ASP A 122 13.77 -12.68 33.12
CA ASP A 122 14.93 -11.79 33.02
C ASP A 122 15.61 -11.98 31.66
N ALA A 123 15.52 -10.95 30.83
CA ALA A 123 16.50 -10.69 29.79
C ALA A 123 16.46 -9.19 29.50
N ASN A 124 17.21 -8.44 30.31
CA ASN A 124 17.80 -7.17 29.93
C ASN A 124 18.57 -7.42 28.62
N SER A 125 17.97 -7.14 27.47
CA SER A 125 18.70 -7.17 26.19
C SER A 125 19.14 -5.75 25.88
N GLU A 126 20.44 -5.54 26.07
CA GLU A 126 21.20 -4.36 25.71
C GLU A 126 20.90 -3.94 24.26
N LEU A 127 20.57 -2.65 24.11
CA LEU A 127 20.46 -1.93 22.84
C LEU A 127 21.84 -1.91 22.15
N SER A 128 21.99 -2.40 20.91
CA SER A 128 21.99 -1.63 19.64
C SER A 128 22.99 -2.31 18.66
N PRO A 129 23.08 -1.97 17.35
CA PRO A 129 22.28 -1.02 16.54
C PRO A 129 21.89 -1.54 15.12
N ALA A 130 20.75 -1.13 14.56
CA ALA A 130 20.57 -1.03 13.09
C ALA A 130 19.36 -0.18 12.69
N LEU A 131 19.49 1.14 12.89
CA LEU A 131 19.07 2.28 12.01
C LEU A 131 17.75 2.31 11.22
N LEU A 132 16.82 1.37 11.35
CA LEU A 132 15.44 1.48 10.82
C LEU A 132 14.38 1.47 11.93
N VAL A 133 14.78 1.22 13.18
CA VAL A 133 13.85 1.01 14.31
C VAL A 133 13.50 2.32 15.05
N ALA A 134 14.21 3.42 14.76
CA ALA A 134 14.16 4.62 15.60
C ALA A 134 12.96 5.56 15.36
N GLU A 135 12.26 5.44 14.22
CA GLU A 135 11.01 6.20 13.99
C GLU A 135 9.76 5.43 14.41
N ASP A 136 9.67 4.14 14.07
CA ASP A 136 8.50 3.30 14.34
C ASP A 136 8.28 2.99 15.83
N ALA A 137 9.32 3.11 16.66
CA ALA A 137 9.21 2.85 18.11
C ALA A 137 8.28 3.84 18.85
N ARG A 138 7.98 5.01 18.27
CA ARG A 138 7.06 6.01 18.86
C ARG A 138 5.62 5.86 18.41
N LEU A 139 5.38 5.14 17.31
CA LEU A 139 4.07 4.98 16.70
C LEU A 139 3.36 3.75 17.26
N SER A 140 2.04 3.83 17.41
CA SER A 140 1.25 2.63 17.68
C SER A 140 1.34 1.66 16.49
N PRO A 141 1.19 0.35 16.70
CA PRO A 141 1.10 -0.63 15.60
C PRO A 141 0.12 -0.22 14.50
N GLU A 142 -1.03 0.35 14.88
CA GLU A 142 -2.02 0.87 13.95
C GLU A 142 -1.49 2.05 13.12
N ALA A 143 -0.75 2.98 13.73
CA ALA A 143 -0.14 4.09 13.03
C ALA A 143 0.99 3.63 12.08
N VAL A 144 1.77 2.61 12.47
CA VAL A 144 2.78 1.98 11.59
C VAL A 144 2.10 1.35 10.36
N PHE A 145 0.98 0.66 10.57
CA PHE A 145 0.18 0.12 9.47
C PHE A 145 -0.31 1.21 8.51
N ASP A 146 -0.91 2.29 9.05
CA ASP A 146 -1.45 3.38 8.25
C ASP A 146 -0.35 4.15 7.50
N ARG A 147 0.82 4.36 8.13
CA ARG A 147 1.99 4.99 7.49
C ARG A 147 2.52 4.12 6.35
N GLN A 148 2.71 2.82 6.59
CA GLN A 148 3.18 1.90 5.55
C GLN A 148 2.18 1.76 4.40
N TRP A 149 0.88 1.79 4.70
CA TRP A 149 -0.16 1.84 3.67
C TRP A 149 -0.04 3.08 2.81
N ALA A 150 0.13 4.26 3.41
CA ALA A 150 0.28 5.51 2.67
C ALA A 150 1.52 5.48 1.75
N VAL A 151 2.65 4.95 2.24
CA VAL A 151 3.87 4.74 1.43
C VAL A 151 3.59 3.82 0.25
N THR A 152 2.94 2.67 0.49
CA THR A 152 2.60 1.68 -0.56
C THR A 152 1.69 2.29 -1.63
N VAL A 153 0.74 3.14 -1.26
CA VAL A 153 -0.13 3.86 -2.19
C VAL A 153 0.67 4.84 -3.06
N LEU A 154 1.57 5.62 -2.46
CA LEU A 154 2.42 6.55 -3.19
C LEU A 154 3.37 5.84 -4.16
N GLU A 155 3.95 4.72 -3.74
CA GLU A 155 4.86 3.93 -4.57
C GLU A 155 4.14 3.36 -5.80
N ARG A 156 2.95 2.77 -5.61
CA ARG A 156 2.12 2.26 -6.71
C ARG A 156 1.69 3.35 -7.67
N ALA A 157 1.29 4.51 -7.15
CA ALA A 157 0.95 5.66 -7.98
C ALA A 157 2.16 6.16 -8.79
N MET A 158 3.38 6.07 -8.23
CA MET A 158 4.62 6.40 -8.94
C MET A 158 4.92 5.38 -10.03
N GLN A 159 4.81 4.08 -9.73
CA GLN A 159 5.01 3.01 -10.72
C GLN A 159 4.01 3.13 -11.89
N ALA A 160 2.75 3.47 -11.61
CA ALA A 160 1.75 3.72 -12.65
C ALA A 160 2.09 4.93 -13.52
N LEU A 161 2.61 6.01 -12.91
CA LEU A 161 3.07 7.18 -13.64
C LEU A 161 4.31 6.87 -14.50
N ASP A 162 5.26 6.11 -13.96
CA ASP A 162 6.45 5.63 -14.68
C ASP A 162 6.04 4.83 -15.92
N ALA A 163 5.13 3.86 -15.77
CA ALA A 163 4.62 3.05 -16.86
C ALA A 163 3.92 3.88 -17.94
N GLU A 164 3.12 4.88 -17.55
CA GLU A 164 2.48 5.79 -18.50
C GLU A 164 3.51 6.63 -19.27
N CYS A 165 4.52 7.18 -18.59
CA CYS A 165 5.56 7.95 -19.25
C CYS A 165 6.45 7.11 -20.16
N GLN A 166 6.73 5.85 -19.80
CA GLN A 166 7.39 4.89 -20.68
C GLN A 166 6.57 4.62 -21.95
N ALA A 167 5.25 4.37 -21.81
CA ALA A 167 4.36 4.16 -22.96
C ALA A 167 4.28 5.39 -23.88
N GLN A 168 4.47 6.60 -23.35
CA GLN A 168 4.53 7.84 -24.11
C GLN A 168 5.92 8.15 -24.70
N GLY A 169 6.91 7.27 -24.50
CA GLY A 169 8.29 7.46 -24.98
C GLY A 169 9.06 8.55 -24.24
N LYS A 170 8.69 8.84 -22.98
CA LYS A 170 9.30 9.89 -22.14
C LYS A 170 9.79 9.35 -20.79
N PRO A 171 10.62 8.29 -20.75
CA PRO A 171 11.09 7.69 -19.49
C PRO A 171 11.98 8.65 -18.67
N GLU A 172 12.78 9.48 -19.34
CA GLU A 172 13.74 10.39 -18.70
C GLU A 172 13.05 11.46 -17.85
N LEU A 173 11.82 11.82 -18.22
CA LEU A 173 11.04 12.87 -17.62
C LEU A 173 10.59 12.51 -16.19
N VAL A 174 10.27 11.24 -15.91
CA VAL A 174 9.94 10.83 -14.53
C VAL A 174 11.21 10.63 -13.71
N ASN A 175 12.25 10.00 -14.29
CA ASN A 175 13.53 9.78 -13.59
C ASN A 175 14.13 11.07 -13.04
N HIS A 176 14.16 12.12 -13.87
CA HIS A 176 14.70 13.41 -13.44
C HIS A 176 13.73 14.10 -12.48
N LEU A 177 12.42 13.99 -12.69
CA LEU A 177 11.45 14.81 -11.94
C LEU A 177 10.90 14.18 -10.66
N ARG A 178 11.21 12.91 -10.40
CA ARG A 178 10.79 12.15 -9.21
C ARG A 178 11.10 12.88 -7.88
N PRO A 179 12.28 13.50 -7.67
CA PRO A 179 12.56 14.24 -6.44
C PRO A 179 11.61 15.43 -6.19
N TRP A 180 11.17 16.14 -7.24
CA TRP A 180 10.18 17.24 -7.13
C TRP A 180 8.75 16.74 -6.89
N LEU A 181 8.46 15.50 -7.23
CA LEU A 181 7.17 14.86 -6.95
C LEU A 181 7.10 14.36 -5.51
N MET A 182 8.20 13.80 -5.00
CA MET A 182 8.33 13.29 -3.62
C MET A 182 8.60 14.40 -2.59
N GLY A 183 8.84 15.63 -3.03
CA GLY A 183 9.11 16.77 -2.15
C GLY A 183 10.53 16.81 -1.59
N GLU A 184 11.43 15.98 -2.13
CA GLU A 184 12.82 15.81 -1.69
C GLU A 184 13.76 16.88 -2.25
N SER A 185 13.38 17.51 -3.36
CA SER A 185 14.19 18.55 -4.00
C SER A 185 13.82 19.95 -3.47
N GLY A 186 14.79 20.62 -2.85
CA GLY A 186 14.74 22.07 -2.71
C GLY A 186 14.61 22.76 -4.07
N TYR A 187 14.07 23.98 -4.10
CA TYR A 187 13.86 24.80 -5.30
C TYR A 187 15.11 25.00 -6.20
N GLY A 188 16.31 24.64 -5.72
CA GLY A 188 17.60 24.95 -6.34
C GLY A 188 17.99 24.16 -7.59
N ASP A 189 17.45 22.96 -7.82
CA ASP A 189 17.95 22.07 -8.90
C ASP A 189 17.14 22.12 -10.21
N GLN A 190 16.17 23.05 -10.31
CA GLN A 190 15.30 23.17 -11.49
C GLN A 190 16.05 23.60 -12.76
N SER A 191 17.15 24.34 -12.61
CA SER A 191 17.95 24.85 -13.75
C SER A 191 18.81 23.75 -14.37
N ALA A 192 19.47 22.92 -13.56
CA ALA A 192 20.28 21.81 -14.05
C ALA A 192 19.41 20.72 -14.70
N ALA A 193 18.25 20.43 -14.12
CA ALA A 193 17.28 19.51 -14.72
C ALA A 193 16.68 20.03 -16.03
N ALA A 194 16.47 21.34 -16.14
CA ALA A 194 16.02 21.97 -17.38
C ALA A 194 17.07 21.84 -18.48
N ALA A 195 18.35 22.01 -18.15
CA ALA A 195 19.44 21.75 -19.08
C ALA A 195 19.52 20.28 -19.50
N ALA A 196 19.40 19.33 -18.55
CA ALA A 196 19.43 17.89 -18.83
C ALA A 196 18.29 17.44 -19.75
N LEU A 197 17.10 18.02 -19.59
CA LEU A 197 15.92 17.70 -20.39
C LEU A 197 15.77 18.57 -21.66
N SER A 198 16.75 19.43 -21.96
CA SER A 198 16.68 20.41 -23.06
C SER A 198 15.40 21.28 -23.04
N LEU A 199 14.91 21.62 -21.85
CA LEU A 199 13.71 22.43 -21.63
C LEU A 199 14.09 23.84 -21.15
N SER A 200 13.27 24.83 -21.51
CA SER A 200 13.36 26.15 -20.87
C SER A 200 12.81 26.09 -19.44
N LEU A 201 13.28 26.96 -18.55
CA LEU A 201 12.77 27.01 -17.17
C LEU A 201 11.23 27.20 -17.08
N PRO A 202 10.58 28.03 -17.92
CA PRO A 202 9.12 28.10 -17.96
C PRO A 202 8.47 26.79 -18.43
N ALA A 203 9.04 26.12 -19.44
CA ALA A 203 8.56 24.82 -19.91
C ALA A 203 8.72 23.74 -18.83
N MET A 204 9.82 23.76 -18.08
CA MET A 204 10.07 22.87 -16.95
C MET A 204 8.98 23.01 -15.88
N LYS A 205 8.66 24.24 -15.47
CA LYS A 205 7.59 24.50 -14.49
C LYS A 205 6.24 23.98 -14.97
N ALA A 206 5.92 24.14 -16.24
CA ALA A 206 4.69 23.62 -16.83
C ALA A 206 4.66 22.08 -16.83
N VAL A 207 5.80 21.43 -17.12
CA VAL A 207 5.95 19.96 -17.08
C VAL A 207 5.80 19.44 -15.65
N ILE A 208 6.49 20.03 -14.68
CA ILE A 208 6.37 19.68 -13.25
C ILE A 208 4.92 19.82 -12.79
N HIS A 209 4.25 20.92 -13.13
CA HIS A 209 2.85 21.12 -12.77
C HIS A 209 1.94 20.03 -13.34
N ARG A 210 2.11 19.68 -14.62
CA ARG A 210 1.34 18.62 -15.29
C ARG A 210 1.59 17.25 -14.65
N LEU A 211 2.85 16.90 -14.38
CA LEU A 211 3.21 15.67 -13.69
C LEU A 211 2.64 15.60 -12.28
N ARG A 212 2.72 16.68 -11.49
CA ARG A 212 2.13 16.72 -10.14
C ARG A 212 0.61 16.53 -10.20
N SER A 213 -0.05 17.14 -11.18
CA SER A 213 -1.48 16.94 -11.41
C SER A 213 -1.78 15.48 -11.77
N ARG A 214 -1.00 14.88 -12.67
CA ARG A 214 -1.17 13.47 -13.07
C ARG A 214 -0.87 12.50 -11.94
N PHE A 215 0.20 12.70 -11.20
CA PHE A 215 0.55 11.93 -10.01
C PHE A 215 -0.59 11.99 -8.98
N ARG A 216 -1.13 13.18 -8.70
CA ARG A 216 -2.30 13.32 -7.82
C ARG A 216 -3.52 12.55 -8.34
N GLN A 217 -3.74 12.52 -9.65
CA GLN A 217 -4.79 11.68 -10.25
C GLN A 217 -4.52 10.19 -10.03
N MET A 218 -3.28 9.73 -10.16
CA MET A 218 -2.91 8.32 -9.89
C MET A 218 -3.09 7.96 -8.42
N VAL A 219 -2.65 8.82 -7.49
CA VAL A 219 -2.88 8.61 -6.05
C VAL A 219 -4.38 8.59 -5.76
N LYS A 220 -5.14 9.53 -6.32
CA LYS A 220 -6.61 9.51 -6.20
C LYS A 220 -7.22 8.26 -6.81
N ALA A 221 -6.68 7.73 -7.90
CA ALA A 221 -7.18 6.49 -8.51
C ALA A 221 -6.89 5.27 -7.64
N GLU A 222 -5.70 5.19 -7.04
CA GLU A 222 -5.35 4.15 -6.06
C GLU A 222 -6.26 4.20 -4.82
N VAL A 223 -6.55 5.41 -4.32
CA VAL A 223 -7.38 5.66 -3.12
C VAL A 223 -8.89 5.57 -3.41
N ALA A 224 -9.38 6.09 -4.53
CA ALA A 224 -10.77 5.88 -4.97
C ALA A 224 -11.01 4.40 -5.26
N GLY A 225 -9.97 3.78 -5.80
CA GLY A 225 -9.73 2.37 -5.80
C GLY A 225 -9.81 1.73 -4.42
N THR A 226 -10.07 2.37 -3.27
CA THR A 226 -10.21 1.71 -1.96
C THR A 226 -11.52 2.01 -1.23
N LEU A 227 -12.45 2.71 -1.88
CA LEU A 227 -13.63 3.30 -1.23
C LEU A 227 -14.95 2.62 -1.62
N GLY A 228 -15.88 2.61 -0.67
CA GLY A 228 -17.25 2.09 -0.85
C GLY A 228 -18.10 3.08 -1.65
N GLN A 229 -19.38 2.76 -1.90
CA GLN A 229 -20.26 3.63 -2.70
C GLN A 229 -20.44 5.04 -2.12
N ASP A 230 -20.38 5.17 -0.79
CA ASP A 230 -20.49 6.45 -0.06
C ASP A 230 -19.14 7.00 0.42
N GLY A 231 -18.02 6.42 -0.02
CA GLY A 231 -16.69 6.80 0.43
C GLY A 231 -16.19 8.10 -0.18
N SER A 232 -15.91 9.10 0.65
CA SER A 232 -15.26 10.35 0.22
C SER A 232 -13.77 10.13 -0.07
N VAL A 233 -13.39 10.26 -1.35
CA VAL A 233 -11.98 10.25 -1.80
C VAL A 233 -11.17 11.32 -1.06
N GLU A 234 -11.78 12.46 -0.77
CA GLU A 234 -11.10 13.57 -0.10
C GLU A 234 -10.75 13.27 1.36
N ASP A 235 -11.62 12.55 2.07
CA ASP A 235 -11.38 12.17 3.46
C ASP A 235 -10.29 11.10 3.58
N GLU A 236 -10.22 10.19 2.61
CA GLU A 236 -9.17 9.17 2.58
C GLU A 236 -7.82 9.74 2.12
N MET A 237 -7.83 10.70 1.20
CA MET A 237 -6.64 11.49 0.88
C MET A 237 -6.15 12.29 2.10
N ARG A 238 -7.06 12.85 2.91
CA ARG A 238 -6.69 13.53 4.16
C ARG A 238 -6.05 12.57 5.16
N SER A 239 -6.60 11.36 5.27
CA SER A 239 -6.03 10.29 6.11
C SER A 239 -4.65 9.84 5.63
N LEU A 240 -4.44 9.72 4.31
CA LEU A 240 -3.15 9.41 3.71
C LEU A 240 -2.10 10.47 4.06
N PHE A 241 -2.42 11.75 3.92
CA PHE A 241 -1.49 12.82 4.29
C PHE A 241 -1.23 12.87 5.80
N ALA A 242 -2.23 12.61 6.62
CA ALA A 242 -2.05 12.55 8.08
C ALA A 242 -1.12 11.40 8.50
N ALA A 243 -1.23 10.23 7.85
CA ALA A 243 -0.39 9.07 8.12
C ALA A 243 1.08 9.25 7.71
N LEU A 244 1.37 10.18 6.79
CA LEU A 244 2.74 10.53 6.38
C LEU A 244 3.34 11.68 7.21
N ALA A 245 2.50 12.44 7.91
CA ALA A 245 2.93 13.61 8.69
C ALA A 245 3.25 13.28 10.16
N GLY A 246 2.92 12.06 10.61
CA GLY A 246 3.21 11.54 11.97
C GLY A 246 4.34 10.52 11.96
#